data_AF-A0A7K6EFL2-F1
#
_entry.id   AF-A0A7K6EFL2-F1
#
_cell.length_a   1.000
_cell.length_b   1.000
_cell.length_c   1.000
_cell.angle_alpha   90.00
_cell.angle_beta   90.00
_cell.angle_gamma   90.00
#
_symmetry.space_group_name_H-M   'P 1'
#
loop_
_entity.id
_entity.type
_entity.pdbx_description
1 polymer ?
#
loop_
_entity_poly.entity_id
_entity_poly.type
_entity_poly.pdbx_seq_one_letter_code
_entity_poly.pdbx_strand_id
1 'polypeptide(L)'
;MGFQTYSLFVLAVIMISFGHVENRLNLLQLQNDIDKLKADFNSSHSDVADGGPIFTEKLSSWTERNEKRIILSQIISMYLKMLEKTDRSKAHVRNISEELHTLKESLSDGSKKIEDLKDLTKLQMSDLKIQRKAVNELFSVLQKLGDTSSSHKRKRSQFQRLCKC
;
A
#
# COMPACT_ATOMS: atom_id res chain seq x y z
N MET A 1 -17.94 -15.00 41.95
CA MET A 1 -17.06 -14.69 40.80
C MET A 1 -17.91 -14.28 39.59
N GLY A 2 -18.47 -13.06 39.60
CA GLY A 2 -19.32 -12.57 38.50
C GLY A 2 -19.04 -11.11 38.16
N PHE A 3 -18.70 -10.28 39.14
CA PHE A 3 -18.42 -8.85 38.95
C PHE A 3 -17.14 -8.55 38.16
N GLN A 4 -16.14 -9.45 38.19
CA GLN A 4 -14.84 -9.20 37.57
C GLN A 4 -14.87 -9.34 36.03
N THR A 5 -15.75 -10.19 35.50
CA THR A 5 -15.92 -10.36 34.05
C THR A 5 -16.71 -9.19 33.45
N TYR A 6 -17.78 -8.72 34.09
CA TYR A 6 -18.54 -7.54 33.62
C TYR A 6 -17.68 -6.27 33.52
N SER A 7 -16.78 -6.04 34.49
CA SER A 7 -15.86 -4.89 34.47
C SER A 7 -14.92 -4.92 33.25
N LEU A 8 -14.37 -6.10 32.92
CA LEU A 8 -13.48 -6.25 31.76
C LEU A 8 -14.23 -6.09 30.43
N PHE A 9 -15.47 -6.56 30.33
CA PHE A 9 -16.30 -6.37 29.14
C PHE A 9 -16.66 -4.89 28.92
N VAL A 10 -17.01 -4.16 29.99
CA VAL A 10 -17.30 -2.73 29.91
C VAL A 10 -16.06 -1.93 29.48
N LEU A 11 -14.89 -2.24 30.05
CA LEU A 11 -13.62 -1.61 29.65
C LEU A 11 -13.27 -1.92 28.18
N ALA A 12 -13.51 -3.14 27.69
CA ALA A 12 -13.29 -3.48 26.28
C ALA A 12 -14.22 -2.71 25.34
N VAL A 13 -15.50 -2.56 25.69
CA VAL A 13 -16.47 -1.77 24.90
C VAL A 13 -16.09 -0.28 24.89
N ILE A 14 -15.60 0.25 26.01
CA ILE A 14 -15.08 1.62 26.10
C ILE A 14 -13.86 1.78 25.19
N MET A 15 -12.86 0.89 25.25
CA MET A 15 -11.68 0.98 24.37
C MET A 15 -12.02 0.88 22.87
N ILE A 16 -12.96 0.01 22.50
CA ILE A 16 -13.41 -0.13 21.11
C ILE A 16 -14.18 1.11 20.65
N SER A 17 -15.02 1.70 21.52
CA SER A 17 -15.78 2.91 21.18
C SER A 17 -14.91 4.15 21.11
N PHE A 18 -13.97 4.35 22.04
CA PHE A 18 -13.00 5.44 21.99
C PHE A 18 -12.09 5.34 20.77
N GLY A 19 -11.55 4.15 20.46
CA GLY A 19 -10.74 3.96 19.26
C GLY A 19 -11.51 4.21 17.95
N HIS A 20 -12.82 3.92 17.92
CA HIS A 20 -13.67 4.22 16.76
C HIS A 20 -14.00 5.72 16.65
N VAL A 21 -14.24 6.41 17.76
CA VAL A 21 -14.51 7.85 17.77
C VAL A 21 -13.26 8.66 17.43
N GLU A 22 -12.10 8.29 17.99
CA GLU A 22 -10.81 8.93 17.69
C GLU A 22 -10.43 8.79 16.21
N ASN A 23 -10.61 7.58 15.63
CA ASN A 23 -10.42 7.39 14.19
C ASN A 23 -11.38 8.22 13.33
N ARG A 24 -12.63 8.42 13.77
CA ARG A 24 -13.59 9.28 13.03
C ARG A 24 -13.22 10.76 13.13
N LEU A 25 -12.82 11.24 14.30
CA LEU A 25 -12.37 12.61 14.50
C LEU A 25 -11.11 12.90 13.67
N ASN A 26 -10.15 11.97 13.64
CA ASN A 26 -8.96 12.07 12.80
C ASN A 26 -9.30 12.11 11.30
N LEU A 27 -10.26 11.30 10.84
CA LEU A 27 -10.67 11.31 9.44
C LEU A 27 -11.34 12.64 9.03
N LEU A 28 -12.18 13.20 9.91
CA LEU A 28 -12.88 14.46 9.66
C LEU A 28 -11.90 15.64 9.67
N GLN A 29 -10.95 15.64 10.60
CA GLN A 29 -9.87 16.62 10.63
C GLN A 29 -8.99 16.52 9.38
N LEU A 30 -8.60 15.31 8.97
CA LEU A 30 -7.83 15.10 7.76
C LEU A 30 -8.58 15.56 6.51
N GLN A 31 -9.90 15.32 6.44
CA GLN A 31 -10.73 15.83 5.36
C GLN A 31 -10.74 17.36 5.31
N ASN A 32 -10.92 18.03 6.44
CA ASN A 32 -10.87 19.49 6.52
C ASN A 32 -9.50 20.04 6.10
N ASP A 33 -8.42 19.37 6.50
CA ASP A 33 -7.06 19.76 6.12
C ASP A 33 -6.83 19.57 4.62
N ILE A 34 -7.35 18.49 4.03
CA ILE A 34 -7.33 18.26 2.57
C ILE A 34 -8.11 19.37 1.84
N ASP A 35 -9.27 19.79 2.35
CA ASP A 35 -10.06 20.83 1.70
C ASP A 35 -9.38 22.21 1.77
N LYS A 36 -8.65 22.52 2.85
CA LYS A 36 -7.76 23.69 2.92
C LYS A 36 -6.61 23.58 1.92
N LEU A 37 -6.00 22.40 1.80
CA LEU A 37 -4.94 22.17 0.83
C LEU A 37 -5.45 22.33 -0.60
N LYS A 38 -6.65 21.82 -0.90
CA LYS A 38 -7.32 21.99 -2.19
C LYS A 38 -7.53 23.47 -2.53
N ALA A 39 -7.91 24.29 -1.54
CA ALA A 39 -8.08 25.73 -1.70
C ALA A 39 -6.73 26.42 -1.95
N ASP A 40 -5.68 26.08 -1.21
CA ASP A 40 -4.32 26.60 -1.42
C ASP A 40 -3.79 26.36 -2.84
N PHE A 41 -4.09 25.18 -3.40
CA PHE A 41 -3.69 24.80 -4.75
C PHE A 41 -4.67 25.23 -5.85
N ASN A 42 -5.76 25.93 -5.50
CA ASN A 42 -6.83 26.29 -6.43
C ASN A 42 -7.36 25.07 -7.24
N SER A 43 -7.46 23.91 -6.60
CA SER A 43 -7.77 22.63 -7.27
C SER A 43 -9.21 22.50 -7.79
N SER A 44 -10.05 23.52 -7.61
CA SER A 44 -11.39 23.60 -8.22
C SER A 44 -11.40 24.43 -9.50
N HIS A 45 -10.24 24.89 -9.97
CA HIS A 45 -10.13 25.59 -11.24
C HIS A 45 -10.46 24.65 -12.41
N SER A 46 -10.99 25.21 -13.50
CA SER A 46 -11.59 24.42 -14.59
C SER A 46 -10.57 23.56 -15.36
N ASP A 47 -9.30 23.97 -15.38
CA ASP A 47 -8.20 23.25 -16.03
C ASP A 47 -7.77 21.97 -15.30
N VAL A 48 -8.18 21.78 -14.04
CA VAL A 48 -7.78 20.63 -13.22
C VAL A 48 -8.34 19.31 -13.78
N ALA A 49 -9.44 19.36 -14.54
CA ALA A 49 -10.02 18.20 -15.20
C ALA A 49 -9.33 17.87 -16.54
N ASP A 50 -8.52 18.78 -17.09
CA ASP A 50 -7.86 18.59 -18.38
C ASP A 50 -6.84 17.45 -18.30
N GLY A 51 -6.86 16.55 -19.28
CA GLY A 51 -5.96 15.39 -19.32
C GLY A 51 -6.33 14.23 -18.39
N GLY A 52 -7.45 14.33 -17.67
CA GLY A 52 -7.98 13.25 -16.83
C GLY A 52 -7.24 13.06 -15.50
N PRO A 53 -7.66 12.06 -14.70
CA PRO A 53 -7.10 11.88 -13.36
C PRO A 53 -5.67 11.34 -13.37
N ILE A 54 -4.79 11.92 -12.55
CA ILE A 54 -3.37 11.55 -12.49
C ILE A 54 -3.16 10.13 -11.95
N PHE A 55 -3.84 9.79 -10.85
CA PHE A 55 -3.58 8.55 -10.10
C PHE A 55 -4.73 7.55 -10.13
N THR A 56 -5.98 8.00 -10.04
CA THR A 56 -7.13 7.11 -9.78
C THR A 56 -7.42 6.16 -10.95
N GLU A 57 -7.29 6.64 -12.19
CA GLU A 57 -7.41 5.78 -13.37
C GLU A 57 -6.29 4.73 -13.40
N LYS A 58 -5.04 5.14 -13.14
CA LYS A 58 -3.91 4.21 -13.10
C LYS A 58 -4.06 3.15 -12.01
N LEU A 59 -4.71 3.47 -10.89
CA LEU A 59 -4.97 2.54 -9.79
C LEU A 59 -6.03 1.49 -10.13
N SER A 60 -6.90 1.73 -11.12
CA SER A 60 -7.98 0.81 -11.48
C SER A 60 -7.49 -0.55 -11.98
N SER A 61 -6.32 -0.59 -12.62
CA SER A 61 -5.75 -1.83 -13.18
C SER A 61 -5.00 -2.68 -12.15
N TRP A 62 -4.64 -2.13 -10.98
CA TRP A 62 -3.92 -2.86 -9.94
C TRP A 62 -4.95 -3.47 -9.00
N THR A 63 -5.31 -4.74 -9.18
CA THR A 63 -6.39 -5.38 -8.42
C THR A 63 -5.87 -6.13 -7.20
N GLU A 64 -4.68 -6.72 -7.29
CA GLU A 64 -4.11 -7.53 -6.22
C GLU A 64 -3.60 -6.69 -5.04
N ARG A 65 -3.76 -7.20 -3.82
CA ARG A 65 -3.38 -6.48 -2.59
C ARG A 65 -1.89 -6.09 -2.58
N ASN A 66 -1.02 -7.01 -2.98
CA ASN A 66 0.43 -6.80 -2.94
C ASN A 66 0.88 -5.77 -3.97
N GLU A 67 0.31 -5.87 -5.17
CA GLU A 67 0.46 -4.92 -6.26
C GLU A 67 0.00 -3.52 -5.90
N LYS A 68 -1.20 -3.39 -5.32
CA LYS A 68 -1.74 -2.12 -4.80
C LYS A 68 -0.79 -1.47 -3.79
N ARG A 69 -0.22 -2.24 -2.87
CA ARG A 69 0.72 -1.71 -1.85
C ARG A 69 1.96 -1.11 -2.51
N ILE A 70 2.47 -1.72 -3.59
CA ILE A 70 3.62 -1.21 -4.35
C ILE A 70 3.27 0.15 -4.95
N ILE A 71 2.22 0.23 -5.77
CA ILE A 71 1.88 1.49 -6.45
C ILE A 71 1.48 2.62 -5.46
N LEU A 72 0.78 2.29 -4.39
CA LEU A 72 0.41 3.26 -3.34
C LEU A 72 1.65 3.83 -2.62
N SER A 73 2.67 3.00 -2.35
CA SER A 73 3.93 3.47 -1.74
C SER A 73 4.61 4.56 -2.59
N GLN A 74 4.51 4.44 -3.92
CA GLN A 74 5.06 5.43 -4.85
C GLN A 74 4.23 6.71 -4.86
N ILE A 75 2.91 6.58 -4.91
CA ILE A 75 1.99 7.72 -4.92
C ILE A 75 2.17 8.55 -3.65
N ILE A 76 2.23 7.91 -2.48
CA ILE A 76 2.49 8.60 -1.20
C ILE A 76 3.84 9.32 -1.24
N SER A 77 4.88 8.68 -1.77
CA SER A 77 6.19 9.32 -1.92
C SER A 77 6.15 10.54 -2.85
N MET A 78 5.31 10.51 -3.89
CA MET A 78 5.09 11.66 -4.79
C MET A 78 4.36 12.80 -4.08
N TYR A 79 3.32 12.50 -3.29
CA TYR A 79 2.63 13.52 -2.49
C TYR A 79 3.56 14.15 -1.45
N LEU A 80 4.34 13.36 -0.71
CA LEU A 80 5.32 13.89 0.24
C LEU A 80 6.32 14.83 -0.45
N LYS A 81 6.84 14.43 -1.62
CA LYS A 81 7.74 15.27 -2.42
C LYS A 81 7.08 16.56 -2.94
N MET A 82 5.78 16.51 -3.25
CA MET A 82 5.02 17.71 -3.61
C MET A 82 4.91 18.65 -2.41
N LEU A 83 4.58 18.12 -1.22
CA LEU A 83 4.42 18.88 0.02
C LEU A 83 5.74 19.44 0.58
N GLU A 84 6.90 18.88 0.22
CA GLU A 84 8.21 19.46 0.53
C GLU A 84 8.37 20.89 0.01
N LYS A 85 7.72 21.23 -1.10
CA LYS A 85 7.77 22.56 -1.71
C LYS A 85 6.68 23.50 -1.24
N THR A 86 5.74 23.00 -0.44
CA THR A 86 4.63 23.78 0.10
C THR A 86 5.02 24.44 1.42
N ASP A 87 4.36 25.55 1.75
CA ASP A 87 4.52 26.23 3.03
C ASP A 87 4.14 25.32 4.22
N ARG A 88 5.16 24.80 4.91
CA ARG A 88 5.01 23.92 6.08
C ARG A 88 4.61 24.66 7.36
N SER A 89 4.56 26.01 7.36
CA SER A 89 4.04 26.76 8.51
C SER A 89 2.52 26.55 8.66
N LYS A 90 1.85 26.17 7.57
CA LYS A 90 0.42 25.86 7.55
C LYS A 90 0.14 24.53 8.26
N ALA A 91 -0.72 24.58 9.28
CA ALA A 91 -1.06 23.42 10.10
C ALA A 91 -1.60 22.24 9.27
N HIS A 92 -2.46 22.48 8.29
CA HIS A 92 -3.03 21.42 7.46
C HIS A 92 -1.99 20.72 6.58
N VAL A 93 -0.98 21.45 6.07
CA VAL A 93 0.13 20.86 5.31
C VAL A 93 0.94 19.92 6.19
N ARG A 94 1.25 20.35 7.42
CA ARG A 94 1.98 19.53 8.40
C ARG A 94 1.19 18.28 8.76
N ASN A 95 -0.07 18.42 9.15
CA ASN A 95 -0.92 17.30 9.55
C ASN A 95 -1.03 16.24 8.42
N ILE A 96 -1.29 16.67 7.18
CA ILE A 96 -1.34 15.77 6.02
C ILE A 96 0.01 15.08 5.80
N SER A 97 1.12 15.82 5.92
CA SER A 97 2.45 15.26 5.75
C SER A 97 2.75 14.18 6.80
N GLU A 98 2.40 14.42 8.06
CA GLU A 98 2.56 13.46 9.16
C GLU A 98 1.75 12.18 8.91
N GLU A 99 0.48 12.31 8.52
CA GLU A 99 -0.37 11.15 8.15
C GLU A 99 0.22 10.36 6.97
N LEU A 100 0.69 11.06 5.93
CA LEU A 100 1.33 10.42 4.78
C LEU A 100 2.64 9.70 5.17
N HIS A 101 3.41 10.23 6.13
CA HIS A 101 4.60 9.55 6.66
C HIS A 101 4.23 8.26 7.39
N THR A 102 3.23 8.29 8.28
CA THR A 102 2.71 7.10 8.98
C THR A 102 2.23 6.03 7.99
N LEU A 103 1.48 6.45 6.96
CA LEU A 103 1.02 5.53 5.92
C LEU A 103 2.17 4.96 5.09
N LYS A 104 3.20 5.76 4.79
CA LYS A 104 4.38 5.29 4.05
C LYS A 104 5.14 4.20 4.81
N GLU A 105 5.29 4.35 6.13
CA GLU A 105 5.94 3.34 6.97
C GLU A 105 5.20 2.00 6.93
N SER A 106 3.86 2.03 6.93
CA SER A 106 3.02 0.84 6.80
C SER A 106 3.13 0.13 5.44
N LEU A 107 3.71 0.80 4.43
CA LEU A 107 3.88 0.35 3.05
C LEU A 107 5.37 0.16 2.65
N SER A 108 6.28 0.09 3.62
CA SER A 108 7.74 -0.03 3.39
C SER A 108 8.16 -1.19 2.48
N ASP A 109 7.45 -2.31 2.50
CA ASP A 109 7.69 -3.43 1.57
C ASP A 109 7.50 -3.03 0.09
N GLY A 110 6.58 -2.09 -0.18
CA GLY A 110 6.28 -1.59 -1.51
C GLY A 110 7.43 -0.76 -2.08
N SER A 111 8.04 0.10 -1.27
CA SER A 111 9.13 0.97 -1.72
C SER A 111 10.36 0.19 -2.12
N LYS A 112 10.70 -0.87 -1.38
CA LYS A 112 11.82 -1.76 -1.71
C LYS A 112 11.61 -2.43 -3.07
N LYS A 113 10.41 -2.93 -3.34
CA LYS A 113 10.08 -3.58 -4.63
C LYS A 113 10.22 -2.62 -5.81
N ILE A 114 9.92 -1.34 -5.64
CA ILE A 114 10.12 -0.34 -6.69
C ILE A 114 11.59 -0.05 -6.93
N GLU A 115 12.40 -0.03 -5.88
CA GLU A 115 13.85 0.11 -6.00
C GLU A 115 14.44 -1.08 -6.76
N ASP A 116 14.05 -2.31 -6.40
CA ASP A 116 14.43 -3.52 -7.13
C ASP A 116 14.06 -3.41 -8.63
N LEU A 117 12.83 -2.95 -8.94
CA LEU A 117 12.39 -2.75 -10.33
C LEU A 117 13.22 -1.69 -11.06
N LYS A 118 13.54 -0.57 -10.41
CA LYS A 118 14.40 0.48 -11.00
C LYS A 118 15.79 -0.06 -11.28
N ASP A 119 16.35 -0.84 -10.38
CA ASP A 119 17.68 -1.39 -10.55
C ASP A 119 17.73 -2.42 -11.69
N LEU A 120 16.68 -3.22 -11.86
CA LEU A 120 16.50 -4.07 -13.03
C LEU A 120 16.49 -3.27 -14.33
N THR A 121 15.78 -2.13 -14.38
CA THR A 121 15.74 -1.29 -15.59
C THR A 121 17.07 -0.59 -15.92
N LYS A 122 17.98 -0.45 -14.95
CA LYS A 122 19.30 0.17 -15.14
C LYS A 122 20.36 -0.81 -15.64
N LEU A 123 20.07 -2.12 -15.65
CA LEU A 123 21.01 -3.14 -16.08
C LEU A 123 21.43 -2.91 -17.54
N GLN A 124 22.74 -2.83 -17.76
CA GLN A 124 23.32 -2.70 -19.09
C GLN A 124 23.34 -4.07 -19.77
N MET A 125 22.26 -4.43 -20.47
CA MET A 125 22.16 -5.74 -21.15
C MET A 125 23.13 -5.90 -22.33
N SER A 126 23.89 -4.88 -22.68
CA SER A 126 25.03 -4.93 -23.60
C SER A 126 26.33 -5.38 -22.92
N ASP A 127 26.43 -5.32 -21.59
CA ASP A 127 27.61 -5.76 -20.84
C ASP A 127 27.70 -7.29 -20.82
N LEU A 128 28.82 -7.82 -21.33
CA LEU A 128 29.06 -9.25 -21.46
C LEU A 128 29.02 -10.00 -20.11
N LYS A 129 29.44 -9.38 -19.02
CA LYS A 129 29.39 -9.96 -17.66
C LYS A 129 27.94 -10.06 -17.17
N ILE A 130 27.12 -9.04 -17.44
CA ILE A 130 25.69 -9.06 -17.10
C ILE A 130 24.97 -10.13 -17.91
N GLN A 131 25.23 -10.21 -19.23
CA GLN A 131 24.67 -11.24 -20.10
C GLN A 131 25.00 -12.66 -19.61
N ARG A 132 26.26 -12.94 -19.29
CA ARG A 132 26.69 -14.26 -18.77
C ARG A 132 25.95 -14.62 -17.48
N LYS A 133 25.74 -13.67 -16.57
CA LYS A 133 24.96 -13.88 -15.35
C LYS A 133 23.48 -14.16 -15.65
N ALA A 134 22.87 -13.34 -16.50
CA ALA A 134 21.47 -13.50 -16.89
C ALA A 134 21.21 -14.87 -17.53
N VAL A 135 22.11 -15.33 -18.41
CA VAL A 135 22.03 -16.67 -19.03
C VAL A 135 22.21 -17.78 -17.99
N ASN A 136 23.14 -17.62 -17.05
CA ASN A 136 23.35 -18.59 -15.98
C ASN A 136 22.13 -18.75 -15.06
N GLU A 137 21.37 -17.68 -14.82
CA GLU A 137 20.17 -17.69 -13.98
C GLU A 137 18.87 -17.99 -14.74
N LEU A 138 18.92 -18.03 -16.07
CA LEU A 138 17.75 -18.11 -16.95
C LEU A 138 16.84 -19.30 -16.61
N PHE A 139 17.41 -20.49 -16.40
CA PHE A 139 16.60 -21.67 -16.08
C PHE A 139 15.83 -21.52 -14.78
N SER A 140 16.45 -20.98 -13.72
CA SER A 140 15.79 -20.73 -12.45
C SER A 140 14.71 -19.66 -12.56
N VAL A 141 14.88 -18.65 -13.41
CA VAL A 141 13.84 -17.65 -13.71
C VAL A 141 12.64 -18.31 -14.39
N LEU A 142 12.87 -19.18 -15.38
CA LEU A 142 11.82 -19.91 -16.09
C LEU A 142 11.04 -20.85 -15.15
N GLN A 143 11.72 -21.53 -14.22
CA GLN A 143 11.06 -22.36 -13.20
C GLN A 143 10.11 -21.54 -12.33
N LYS A 144 10.57 -20.39 -11.81
CA LYS A 144 9.75 -19.50 -10.98
C LYS A 144 8.51 -18.99 -11.72
N LEU A 145 8.60 -18.77 -13.03
CA LEU A 145 7.45 -18.39 -13.87
C LEU A 145 6.42 -19.52 -14.02
N GLY A 146 6.85 -20.78 -14.05
CA GLY A 146 5.94 -21.93 -14.10
C GLY A 146 5.22 -22.19 -12.77
N ASP A 147 5.89 -21.92 -11.65
CA ASP A 147 5.39 -22.21 -10.29
C ASP A 147 4.26 -21.27 -9.84
N THR A 148 4.08 -20.11 -10.47
CA THR A 148 2.99 -19.15 -10.16
C THR A 148 1.58 -19.72 -10.39
N SER A 149 1.47 -20.86 -11.10
CA SER A 149 0.22 -21.59 -11.34
C SER A 149 -0.17 -22.60 -10.24
N SER A 150 0.69 -22.85 -9.24
CA SER A 150 0.59 -24.07 -8.41
C SER A 150 -0.19 -23.96 -7.10
N SER A 151 -0.73 -22.79 -6.72
CA SER A 151 -1.53 -22.65 -5.48
C SER A 151 -2.94 -23.28 -5.58
N HIS A 152 -3.40 -23.69 -6.77
CA HIS A 152 -4.70 -24.35 -6.96
C HIS A 152 -4.62 -25.87 -7.13
N LYS A 153 -3.49 -26.52 -6.78
CA LYS A 153 -3.47 -27.98 -6.63
C LYS A 153 -4.28 -28.37 -5.38
N ARG A 154 -5.58 -28.57 -5.61
CA ARG A 154 -6.56 -29.21 -4.72
C ARG A 154 -5.86 -30.24 -3.80
N LYS A 155 -5.99 -30.04 -2.49
CA LYS A 155 -5.81 -31.09 -1.48
C LYS A 155 -6.65 -32.29 -1.95
N ARG A 156 -6.00 -33.33 -2.48
CA ARG A 156 -6.65 -34.61 -2.74
C ARG A 156 -7.09 -35.12 -1.37
N SER A 157 -8.39 -35.09 -1.09
CA SER A 157 -8.94 -35.68 0.12
C SER A 157 -8.59 -37.15 0.11
N GLN A 158 -7.58 -37.55 0.90
CA GLN A 158 -7.42 -38.94 1.28
C GLN A 158 -8.63 -39.26 2.17
N PHE A 159 -9.71 -39.70 1.55
CA PHE A 159 -10.78 -40.39 2.23
C PHE A 159 -10.17 -41.73 2.67
N GLN A 160 -9.67 -41.78 3.90
CA GLN A 160 -9.32 -43.03 4.56
C GLN A 160 -10.60 -43.86 4.63
N ARG A 161 -10.72 -44.85 3.74
CA ARG A 161 -11.71 -45.92 3.89
C ARG A 161 -11.33 -46.67 5.16
N LEU A 162 -12.05 -46.40 6.25
CA LEU A 162 -12.12 -47.31 7.39
C LEU A 162 -12.72 -48.62 6.88
N CYS A 163 -11.86 -49.61 6.59
CA CYS A 163 -12.28 -51.00 6.62
C CYS A 163 -12.43 -51.40 8.08
N LYS A 164 -13.67 -51.66 8.51
CA LYS A 164 -13.95 -52.43 9.73
C LYS A 164 -13.81 -53.90 9.37
N CYS A 165 -12.90 -54.60 10.03
CA CYS A 165 -12.93 -56.04 10.23
C CYS A 165 -13.33 -56.29 11.68
#